data_AF-A0A1M5IWE6-F1
#
_entry.id   AF-A0A1M5IWE6-F1
#
_cell.length_a   1.000
_cell.length_b   1.000
_cell.length_c   1.000
_cell.angle_alpha   90.00
_cell.angle_beta   90.00
_cell.angle_gamma   90.00
#
_symmetry.space_group_name_H-M   'P 1'
#
loop_
_entity.id
_entity.type
_entity.pdbx_description
1 polymer ?
#
loop_
_entity_poly.entity_id
_entity_poly.type
_entity_poly.pdbx_seq_one_letter_code
_entity_poly.pdbx_strand_id
1 'polypeptide(L)'
;MKKNKISFETGFWVGFEGGNPFKAIEAFFDFADLDYYKQNLTETVMYCYNRNVYKQDNPSDVFVLYTAFSFFIKVCYFLKKKSKKWKVKASLRSEKVFHFSSLTKEEYENPFVVFQKAFDKKTLEEFTFFLTQIVEHSLSPHSEDPESDVTTPYIYIIKMLDAAEIIRERGVEKIHKKHPTDSLTK
;
A
#
# COMPACT_ATOMS: atom_id res chain seq x y z
N MET A 1 30.37 7.69 2.89
CA MET A 1 28.96 7.22 2.92
C MET A 1 28.31 7.65 1.61
N LYS A 2 27.96 6.71 0.72
CA LYS A 2 27.35 7.04 -0.57
C LYS A 2 25.86 7.32 -0.36
N LYS A 3 25.46 8.58 -0.49
CA LYS A 3 24.05 8.95 -0.67
C LYS A 3 23.63 8.49 -2.06
N ASN A 4 22.98 7.34 -2.16
CA ASN A 4 22.31 6.94 -3.38
C ASN A 4 21.14 7.90 -3.58
N LYS A 5 21.36 8.93 -4.41
CA LYS A 5 20.32 9.83 -4.89
C LYS A 5 19.43 9.01 -5.82
N ILE A 6 18.44 8.33 -5.25
CA ILE A 6 17.38 7.66 -6.02
C ILE A 6 16.67 8.79 -6.76
N SER A 7 16.88 8.86 -8.07
CA SER A 7 16.19 9.80 -8.94
C SER A 7 14.70 9.47 -8.90
N PHE A 8 13.90 10.36 -8.31
CA PHE A 8 12.46 10.22 -8.14
C PHE A 8 11.69 10.14 -9.47
N GLU A 9 12.30 10.58 -10.56
CA GLU A 9 11.62 10.72 -11.84
C GLU A 9 12.06 9.64 -12.83
N THR A 10 11.06 9.04 -13.46
CA THR A 10 11.07 8.20 -14.67
C THR A 10 11.48 6.72 -14.58
N GLY A 11 12.53 6.34 -13.86
CA GLY A 11 13.04 4.95 -13.90
C GLY A 11 12.13 3.88 -13.26
N PHE A 12 11.51 4.23 -12.12
CA PHE A 12 10.59 3.33 -11.41
C PHE A 12 9.28 3.07 -12.17
N TRP A 13 8.92 4.02 -13.04
CA TRP A 13 7.59 4.22 -13.58
C TRP A 13 7.37 3.53 -14.92
N VAL A 14 8.41 3.44 -15.77
CA VAL A 14 8.34 2.82 -17.10
C VAL A 14 8.29 1.29 -17.04
N GLY A 15 8.80 0.67 -15.97
CA GLY A 15 8.83 -0.80 -15.83
C GLY A 15 7.49 -1.44 -15.45
N PHE A 16 6.53 -0.65 -14.94
CA PHE A 16 5.29 -1.19 -14.39
C PHE A 16 4.18 -1.40 -15.44
N GLU A 17 4.19 -0.65 -16.55
CA GLU A 17 3.20 -0.82 -17.64
C GLU A 17 3.26 -2.21 -18.31
N GLY A 18 4.36 -2.96 -18.14
CA GLY A 18 4.49 -4.39 -18.50
C GLY A 18 4.91 -5.32 -17.33
N GLY A 19 4.89 -4.82 -16.08
CA GLY A 19 5.69 -5.35 -14.98
C GLY A 19 5.03 -6.36 -14.03
N ASN A 20 5.86 -7.00 -13.21
CA ASN A 20 5.45 -7.87 -12.11
C ASN A 20 5.10 -7.03 -10.87
N PRO A 21 3.83 -6.96 -10.41
CA PRO A 21 3.46 -6.12 -9.26
C PRO A 21 4.07 -6.55 -7.94
N PHE A 22 4.60 -7.78 -7.83
CA PHE A 22 5.34 -8.21 -6.64
C PHE A 22 6.72 -7.53 -6.57
N LYS A 23 7.41 -7.36 -7.70
CA LYS A 23 8.65 -6.58 -7.77
C LYS A 23 8.40 -5.09 -7.50
N ALA A 24 7.24 -4.59 -7.91
CA ALA A 24 6.83 -3.22 -7.61
C ALA A 24 6.63 -2.99 -6.10
N ILE A 25 6.06 -3.98 -5.37
CA ILE A 25 6.01 -3.95 -3.91
C ILE A 25 7.41 -3.95 -3.30
N GLU A 26 8.29 -4.85 -3.74
CA GLU A 26 9.68 -4.91 -3.23
C GLU A 26 10.36 -3.56 -3.38
N ALA A 27 10.30 -2.99 -4.58
CA ALA A 27 10.92 -1.71 -4.86
C ALA A 27 10.29 -0.58 -4.03
N PHE A 28 8.95 -0.57 -3.84
CA PHE A 28 8.30 0.42 -2.98
C PHE A 28 8.92 0.40 -1.59
N PHE A 29 9.12 -0.78 -1.03
CA PHE A 29 9.73 -0.94 0.29
C PHE A 29 11.27 -0.82 0.34
N ASP A 30 11.96 -0.78 -0.80
CA ASP A 30 13.37 -0.40 -0.85
C ASP A 30 13.56 1.09 -0.51
N PHE A 31 12.52 1.92 -0.67
CA PHE A 31 12.56 3.34 -0.31
C PHE A 31 12.46 3.55 1.20
N ALA A 32 11.51 2.89 1.87
CA ALA A 32 11.29 3.00 3.31
C ALA A 32 10.56 1.78 3.87
N ASP A 33 10.65 1.59 5.19
CA ASP A 33 9.95 0.52 5.89
C ASP A 33 8.45 0.83 6.13
N LEU A 34 7.72 -0.19 6.59
CA LEU A 34 6.28 -0.10 6.86
C LEU A 34 5.94 0.99 7.88
N ASP A 35 6.74 1.12 8.94
CA ASP A 35 6.49 2.05 10.03
C ASP A 35 6.64 3.50 9.55
N TYR A 36 7.66 3.77 8.74
CA TYR A 36 7.82 5.06 8.07
C TYR A 36 6.58 5.44 7.26
N TYR A 37 6.05 4.53 6.43
CA TYR A 37 4.87 4.83 5.62
C TYR A 37 3.63 5.08 6.45
N LYS A 38 3.37 4.24 7.45
CA LYS A 38 2.21 4.39 8.34
C LYS A 38 2.26 5.69 9.14
N GLN A 39 3.43 6.00 9.70
CA GLN A 39 3.63 7.22 10.47
C GLN A 39 3.41 8.46 9.58
N ASN A 40 4.09 8.52 8.43
CA ASN A 40 3.98 9.68 7.56
C ASN A 40 2.58 9.87 6.96
N LEU A 41 1.85 8.80 6.65
CA LEU A 41 0.46 8.90 6.22
C LEU A 41 -0.43 9.42 7.35
N THR A 42 -0.26 8.88 8.56
CA THR A 42 -1.02 9.32 9.75
C THR A 42 -0.75 10.79 10.04
N GLU A 43 0.52 11.20 10.04
CA GLU A 43 0.89 12.60 10.26
C GLU A 43 0.29 13.49 9.17
N THR A 44 0.40 13.14 7.89
CA THR A 44 -0.20 13.92 6.80
C THR A 44 -1.71 14.12 7.00
N VAL A 45 -2.44 13.04 7.33
CA VAL A 45 -3.88 13.10 7.61
C VAL A 45 -4.20 13.96 8.85
N MET A 46 -3.41 13.86 9.91
CA MET A 46 -3.62 14.67 11.12
C MET A 46 -3.39 16.15 10.87
N TYR A 47 -2.44 16.48 9.99
CA TYR A 47 -2.16 17.87 9.61
C TYR A 47 -3.26 18.50 8.75
N CYS A 48 -4.16 17.72 8.12
CA CYS A 48 -5.34 18.28 7.46
C CYS A 48 -6.26 19.06 8.42
N TYR A 49 -6.22 18.73 9.71
CA TYR A 49 -7.02 19.37 10.75
C TYR A 49 -6.18 20.35 11.60
N ASN A 50 -4.93 20.58 11.21
CA ASN A 50 -4.01 21.48 11.88
C ASN A 50 -3.92 22.81 11.11
N ARG A 51 -3.58 23.91 11.80
CA ARG A 51 -3.31 25.22 11.19
C ARG A 51 -1.84 25.41 10.81
N ASN A 52 -0.98 24.49 11.23
CA ASN A 52 0.43 24.48 10.88
C ASN A 52 0.64 23.73 9.57
N VAL A 53 1.62 24.18 8.78
CA VAL A 53 2.03 23.50 7.55
C VAL A 53 2.87 22.27 7.90
N TYR A 54 2.48 21.09 7.42
CA TYR A 54 3.23 19.86 7.60
C TYR A 54 4.59 19.94 6.91
N LYS A 55 5.65 19.51 7.62
CA LYS A 55 7.05 19.59 7.14
C LYS A 55 7.42 20.98 6.60
N GLN A 56 7.02 22.05 7.30
CA GLN A 56 7.25 23.45 6.87
C GLN A 56 8.71 23.74 6.48
N ASP A 57 9.70 23.12 7.14
CA ASP A 57 11.12 23.29 6.83
C ASP A 57 11.55 22.63 5.51
N ASN A 58 10.83 21.60 5.07
CA ASN A 58 11.06 20.91 3.79
C ASN A 58 9.76 20.32 3.20
N PRO A 59 8.88 21.15 2.60
CA PRO A 59 7.60 20.69 2.05
C PRO A 59 7.73 19.70 0.90
N SER A 60 8.91 19.61 0.28
CA SER A 60 9.19 18.62 -0.77
C SER A 60 9.06 17.17 -0.29
N ASP A 61 9.23 16.93 1.01
CA ASP A 61 9.04 15.60 1.61
C ASP A 61 7.59 15.12 1.48
N VAL A 62 6.61 16.04 1.54
CA VAL A 62 5.19 15.72 1.35
C VAL A 62 4.92 15.30 -0.10
N PHE A 63 5.56 15.97 -1.07
CA PHE A 63 5.45 15.60 -2.48
C PHE A 63 6.08 14.24 -2.80
N VAL A 64 7.21 13.94 -2.15
CA VAL A 64 7.86 12.62 -2.20
C VAL A 64 6.90 11.53 -1.68
N LEU A 65 6.25 11.76 -0.54
CA LEU A 65 5.24 10.85 0.02
C LEU A 65 4.03 10.68 -0.90
N TYR A 66 3.48 11.78 -1.42
CA TYR A 66 2.40 11.75 -2.41
C TYR A 66 2.73 10.84 -3.60
N THR A 67 3.95 10.99 -4.12
CA THR A 67 4.45 10.23 -5.26
C THR A 67 4.52 8.75 -4.92
N ALA A 68 5.11 8.40 -3.77
CA ALA A 68 5.21 7.02 -3.30
C ALA A 68 3.83 6.37 -3.08
N PHE A 69 2.90 7.06 -2.43
CA PHE A 69 1.54 6.54 -2.22
C PHE A 69 0.73 6.43 -3.50
N SER A 70 0.85 7.39 -4.42
CA SER A 70 0.20 7.34 -5.74
C SER A 70 0.65 6.12 -6.54
N PHE A 71 1.95 5.79 -6.48
CA PHE A 71 2.47 4.54 -7.03
C PHE A 71 1.87 3.31 -6.34
N PHE A 72 1.96 3.28 -5.02
CA PHE A 72 1.54 2.16 -4.21
C PHE A 72 0.07 1.79 -4.44
N ILE A 73 -0.82 2.78 -4.49
CA ILE A 73 -2.24 2.59 -4.74
C ILE A 73 -2.47 1.98 -6.13
N LYS A 74 -1.75 2.45 -7.15
CA LYS A 74 -1.81 1.85 -8.50
C LYS A 74 -1.35 0.38 -8.46
N VAL A 75 -0.25 0.07 -7.77
CA VAL A 75 0.23 -1.33 -7.62
C VAL A 75 -0.83 -2.20 -6.95
N CYS A 76 -1.43 -1.72 -5.85
CA CYS A 76 -2.52 -2.41 -5.15
C CYS A 76 -3.72 -2.66 -6.07
N TYR A 77 -4.06 -1.69 -6.93
CA TYR A 77 -5.14 -1.82 -7.90
C TYR A 77 -4.89 -2.97 -8.89
N PHE A 78 -3.64 -3.21 -9.31
CA PHE A 78 -3.31 -4.37 -10.13
C PHE A 78 -3.33 -5.68 -9.34
N LEU A 79 -2.93 -5.67 -8.07
CA LEU A 79 -2.89 -6.85 -7.20
C LEU A 79 -4.28 -7.40 -6.88
N LYS A 80 -5.33 -6.58 -6.85
CA LYS A 80 -6.71 -7.04 -6.60
C LYS A 80 -7.17 -8.16 -7.55
N LYS A 81 -6.60 -8.22 -8.76
CA LYS A 81 -6.91 -9.23 -9.79
C LYS A 81 -5.99 -10.47 -9.72
N LYS A 82 -4.91 -10.47 -8.92
CA LYS A 82 -3.89 -11.53 -8.92
C LYS A 82 -4.22 -12.73 -8.04
N SER A 83 -5.13 -12.60 -7.07
CA SER A 83 -5.60 -13.70 -6.19
C SER A 83 -6.10 -14.93 -6.94
N LYS A 84 -6.61 -14.77 -8.17
CA LYS A 84 -7.06 -15.90 -9.02
C LYS A 84 -5.93 -16.83 -9.48
N LYS A 85 -4.69 -16.34 -9.50
CA LYS A 85 -3.52 -17.05 -10.05
C LYS A 85 -2.41 -17.26 -9.03
N TRP A 86 -2.41 -16.49 -7.95
CA TRP A 86 -1.34 -16.43 -6.98
C TRP A 86 -1.91 -16.56 -5.57
N LYS A 87 -1.18 -17.27 -4.71
CA LYS A 87 -1.42 -17.30 -3.27
C LYS A 87 -0.16 -16.87 -2.54
N VAL A 88 -0.33 -16.30 -1.35
CA VAL A 88 0.77 -15.97 -0.45
C VAL A 88 1.24 -17.27 0.21
N LYS A 89 2.55 -17.45 0.37
CA LYS A 89 3.08 -18.63 1.06
C LYS A 89 2.67 -18.63 2.53
N ALA A 90 2.66 -19.82 3.15
CA ALA A 90 2.31 -19.95 4.56
C ALA A 90 3.29 -19.16 5.45
N SER A 91 2.78 -18.61 6.55
CA SER A 91 3.63 -17.96 7.56
C SER A 91 4.51 -19.00 8.24
N LEU A 92 5.82 -18.70 8.36
CA LEU A 92 6.74 -19.43 9.23
C LEU A 92 6.74 -18.88 10.67
N ARG A 93 6.13 -17.70 10.89
CA ARG A 93 6.05 -17.04 12.20
C ARG A 93 4.78 -17.46 12.95
N SER A 94 4.88 -17.50 14.28
CA SER A 94 3.76 -17.82 15.16
C SER A 94 2.61 -16.82 15.01
N GLU A 95 1.38 -17.30 15.20
CA GLU A 95 0.15 -16.49 15.10
C GLU A 95 0.17 -15.22 15.98
N LYS A 96 1.03 -15.16 17.02
CA LYS A 96 1.13 -14.03 17.93
C LYS A 96 1.61 -12.72 17.28
N VAL A 97 2.31 -12.79 16.15
CA VAL A 97 2.80 -11.58 15.43
C VAL A 97 1.64 -10.85 14.71
N PHE A 98 0.54 -11.54 14.42
CA PHE A 98 -0.63 -10.97 13.74
C PHE A 98 -1.28 -9.80 14.50
N HIS A 99 -1.20 -9.80 15.85
CA HIS A 99 -1.88 -8.81 16.70
C HIS A 99 -1.41 -7.37 16.49
N PHE A 100 -0.30 -7.14 15.79
CA PHE A 100 0.21 -5.80 15.47
C PHE A 100 -0.21 -5.28 14.09
N SER A 101 -0.95 -6.09 13.30
CA SER A 101 -1.47 -5.66 12.00
C SER A 101 -2.87 -5.05 12.12
N SER A 102 -3.22 -4.17 11.18
CA SER A 102 -4.58 -3.64 11.03
C SER A 102 -5.56 -4.62 10.37
N LEU A 103 -5.11 -5.84 10.04
CA LEU A 103 -5.85 -6.81 9.25
C LEU A 103 -6.74 -7.69 10.12
N THR A 104 -7.84 -8.19 9.56
CA THR A 104 -8.55 -9.32 10.14
C THR A 104 -7.78 -10.62 9.91
N LYS A 105 -8.15 -11.70 10.63
CA LYS A 105 -7.50 -13.01 10.45
C LYS A 105 -7.60 -13.50 8.99
N GLU A 106 -8.78 -13.34 8.39
CA GLU A 106 -9.03 -13.64 6.98
C GLU A 106 -8.07 -12.87 6.05
N GLU A 107 -7.92 -11.57 6.30
CA GLU A 107 -7.06 -10.69 5.50
C GLU A 107 -5.57 -11.00 5.70
N TYR A 108 -5.15 -11.42 6.89
CA TYR A 108 -3.78 -11.84 7.15
C TYR A 108 -3.39 -13.17 6.51
N GLU A 109 -4.35 -14.10 6.44
CA GLU A 109 -4.19 -15.37 5.75
C GLU A 109 -4.21 -15.19 4.23
N ASN A 110 -5.07 -14.29 3.73
CA ASN A 110 -5.17 -13.95 2.32
C ASN A 110 -5.12 -12.42 2.08
N PRO A 111 -3.90 -11.83 2.04
CA PRO A 111 -3.70 -10.39 1.86
C PRO A 111 -4.33 -9.80 0.59
N PHE A 112 -4.56 -10.61 -0.45
CA PHE A 112 -5.20 -10.12 -1.67
C PHE A 112 -6.65 -9.66 -1.45
N VAL A 113 -7.35 -10.20 -0.45
CA VAL A 113 -8.71 -9.81 -0.08
C VAL A 113 -8.76 -8.34 0.34
N VAL A 114 -7.69 -7.82 0.95
CA VAL A 114 -7.60 -6.42 1.36
C VAL A 114 -7.71 -5.49 0.16
N PHE A 115 -6.97 -5.76 -0.93
CA PHE A 115 -7.04 -4.95 -2.14
C PHE A 115 -8.41 -5.04 -2.80
N GLN A 116 -9.04 -6.21 -2.80
CA GLN A 116 -10.39 -6.38 -3.34
C GLN A 116 -11.39 -5.53 -2.55
N LYS A 117 -11.45 -5.71 -1.23
CA LYS A 117 -12.33 -4.94 -0.34
C LYS A 117 -12.09 -3.43 -0.45
N ALA A 118 -10.83 -2.99 -0.56
CA ALA A 118 -10.49 -1.58 -0.75
C ALA A 118 -11.09 -1.03 -2.04
N PHE A 119 -10.87 -1.70 -3.17
CA PHE A 119 -11.32 -1.23 -4.48
C PHE A 119 -12.77 -1.55 -4.83
N ASP A 120 -13.45 -2.37 -4.01
CA ASP A 120 -14.91 -2.53 -4.05
C ASP A 120 -15.60 -1.42 -3.24
N LYS A 121 -14.91 -0.86 -2.23
CA LYS A 121 -15.43 0.23 -1.40
C LYS A 121 -15.13 1.62 -1.96
N LYS A 122 -13.97 1.81 -2.59
CA LYS A 122 -13.49 3.08 -3.14
C LYS A 122 -12.83 2.87 -4.50
N THR A 123 -13.09 3.72 -5.47
CA THR A 123 -12.44 3.65 -6.79
C THR A 123 -10.97 4.07 -6.71
N LEU A 124 -10.20 3.76 -7.76
CA LEU A 124 -8.81 4.23 -7.86
C LEU A 124 -8.75 5.76 -7.88
N GLU A 125 -9.72 6.39 -8.53
CA GLU A 125 -9.87 7.83 -8.63
C GLU A 125 -10.19 8.44 -7.27
N GLU A 126 -11.09 7.83 -6.47
CA GLU A 126 -11.39 8.30 -5.11
C GLU A 126 -10.16 8.21 -4.20
N PHE A 127 -9.36 7.14 -4.29
CA PHE A 127 -8.10 7.05 -3.55
C PHE A 127 -7.08 8.10 -4.00
N THR A 128 -7.01 8.39 -5.29
CA THR A 128 -6.11 9.42 -5.83
C THR A 128 -6.55 10.81 -5.36
N PHE A 129 -7.86 11.08 -5.38
CA PHE A 129 -8.45 12.32 -4.89
C PHE A 129 -8.23 12.50 -3.38
N PHE A 130 -8.35 11.43 -2.60
CA PHE A 130 -7.98 11.43 -1.19
C PHE A 130 -6.52 11.87 -0.99
N LEU A 131 -5.57 11.28 -1.73
CA LEU A 131 -4.15 11.66 -1.60
C LEU A 131 -3.90 13.13 -1.93
N THR A 132 -4.53 13.64 -3.00
CA THR A 132 -4.42 15.05 -3.37
C THR A 132 -4.96 15.96 -2.26
N GLN A 133 -6.16 15.67 -1.75
CA GLN A 133 -6.77 16.47 -0.68
C GLN A 133 -5.92 16.48 0.59
N ILE A 134 -5.44 15.32 1.06
CA ILE A 134 -4.66 15.31 2.31
C ILE A 134 -3.35 16.07 2.16
N VAL A 135 -2.73 16.03 0.98
CA VAL A 135 -1.50 16.77 0.69
C VAL A 135 -1.78 18.26 0.65
N GLU A 136 -2.81 18.68 -0.10
CA GLU A 136 -3.23 20.07 -0.20
C GLU A 136 -3.54 20.67 1.18
N HIS A 137 -4.38 19.98 1.97
CA HIS A 137 -4.77 20.45 3.29
C HIS A 137 -3.57 20.46 4.25
N SER A 138 -2.73 19.41 4.25
CA SER A 138 -1.55 19.36 5.13
C SER A 138 -0.53 20.46 4.83
N LEU A 139 -0.51 20.99 3.61
CA LEU A 139 0.38 22.06 3.17
C LEU A 139 -0.26 23.45 3.25
N SER A 140 -1.53 23.53 3.64
CA SER A 140 -2.26 24.79 3.81
C SER A 140 -2.17 25.28 5.26
N PRO A 141 -1.92 26.58 5.49
CA PRO A 141 -2.05 27.16 6.83
C PRO A 141 -3.53 27.35 7.25
N HIS A 142 -4.48 27.08 6.35
CA HIS A 142 -5.91 27.18 6.61
C HIS A 142 -6.46 25.80 6.93
N SER A 143 -7.06 25.67 8.11
CA SER A 143 -7.79 24.47 8.51
C SER A 143 -9.22 24.55 8.00
N GLU A 144 -9.48 23.94 6.85
CA GLU A 144 -10.84 23.66 6.39
C GLU A 144 -11.12 22.16 6.57
N ASP A 145 -12.35 21.84 6.96
CA ASP A 145 -12.77 20.45 7.06
C ASP A 145 -12.68 19.83 5.66
N PRO A 146 -12.07 18.64 5.51
CA PRO A 146 -12.00 17.95 4.23
C PRO A 146 -13.38 17.80 3.62
N GLU A 147 -13.50 18.12 2.33
CA GLU A 147 -14.77 18.07 1.60
C GLU A 147 -15.34 16.65 1.49
N SER A 148 -14.50 15.63 1.73
CA SER A 148 -14.86 14.23 1.55
C SER A 148 -14.37 13.35 2.71
N ASP A 149 -14.86 12.10 2.73
CA ASP A 149 -14.47 11.08 3.70
C ASP A 149 -12.97 10.73 3.60
N VAL A 150 -12.19 11.26 4.53
CA VAL A 150 -10.75 11.00 4.72
C VAL A 150 -10.50 9.68 5.47
N THR A 151 -11.43 9.29 6.36
CA THR A 151 -11.25 8.17 7.28
C THR A 151 -11.25 6.83 6.55
N THR A 152 -12.23 6.59 5.68
CA THR A 152 -12.32 5.32 4.94
C THR A 152 -11.09 5.04 4.08
N PRO A 153 -10.65 5.93 3.16
CA PRO A 153 -9.46 5.68 2.35
C PRO A 153 -8.19 5.56 3.18
N TYR A 154 -8.03 6.35 4.26
CA TYR A 154 -6.92 6.19 5.20
C TYR A 154 -6.86 4.77 5.79
N ILE A 155 -7.98 4.27 6.35
CA ILE A 155 -8.04 2.92 6.92
C ILE A 155 -7.65 1.87 5.87
N TYR A 156 -8.19 1.96 4.65
CA TYR A 156 -7.85 0.99 3.61
C TYR A 156 -6.38 1.07 3.17
N ILE A 157 -5.78 2.26 3.09
CA ILE A 157 -4.35 2.37 2.75
C ILE A 157 -3.48 1.74 3.85
N ILE A 158 -3.79 1.95 5.13
CA ILE A 158 -3.10 1.28 6.24
C ILE A 158 -3.19 -0.24 6.12
N LYS A 159 -4.38 -0.77 5.82
CA LYS A 159 -4.56 -2.22 5.60
C LYS A 159 -3.82 -2.70 4.36
N MET A 160 -3.83 -1.95 3.26
CA MET A 160 -3.10 -2.29 2.05
C MET A 160 -1.59 -2.34 2.29
N LEU A 161 -1.04 -1.43 3.09
CA LEU A 161 0.37 -1.45 3.51
C LEU A 161 0.71 -2.74 4.28
N ASP A 162 -0.10 -3.10 5.28
CA ASP A 162 0.08 -4.37 6.01
C ASP A 162 -0.01 -5.60 5.09
N ALA A 163 -0.97 -5.61 4.17
CA ALA A 163 -1.14 -6.68 3.21
C ALA A 163 0.05 -6.81 2.25
N ALA A 164 0.59 -5.68 1.78
CA ALA A 164 1.74 -5.63 0.90
C ALA A 164 3.03 -6.10 1.61
N GLU A 165 3.21 -5.70 2.87
CA GLU A 165 4.30 -6.19 3.73
C GLU A 165 4.26 -7.72 3.84
N ILE A 166 3.10 -8.30 4.16
CA ILE A 166 2.94 -9.76 4.27
C ILE A 166 3.28 -10.45 2.93
N ILE A 167 2.84 -9.89 1.81
CA ILE A 167 3.16 -10.41 0.48
C ILE A 167 4.68 -10.38 0.23
N ARG A 168 5.35 -9.30 0.63
CA ARG A 168 6.81 -9.15 0.52
C ARG A 168 7.54 -10.16 1.40
N GLU A 169 7.18 -10.26 2.68
CA GLU A 169 7.84 -11.13 3.66
C GLU A 169 7.68 -12.61 3.35
N ARG A 170 6.45 -13.05 3.06
CA ARG A 170 6.16 -14.48 2.82
C ARG A 170 6.46 -14.88 1.38
N GLY A 171 6.42 -13.93 0.46
CA GLY A 171 6.44 -14.19 -0.97
C GLY A 171 5.16 -14.87 -1.47
N VAL A 172 5.12 -15.11 -2.77
CA VAL A 172 3.96 -15.66 -3.47
C VAL A 172 4.31 -16.88 -4.29
N GLU A 173 3.32 -17.72 -4.56
CA GLU A 173 3.41 -18.89 -5.42
C GLU A 173 2.21 -19.00 -6.34
N LYS A 174 2.41 -19.58 -7.54
CA LYS A 174 1.32 -19.79 -8.48
C LYS A 174 0.40 -20.90 -7.96
N ILE A 175 -0.90 -20.68 -8.03
CA ILE A 175 -1.89 -21.72 -7.74
C ILE A 175 -1.79 -22.76 -8.84
N HIS A 176 -1.29 -23.95 -8.52
CA HIS A 176 -1.33 -25.08 -9.43
C HIS A 176 -2.73 -25.69 -9.35
N LYS A 177 -3.44 -25.75 -10.48
CA LYS A 177 -4.66 -26.55 -10.56
C LYS A 177 -4.24 -28.00 -10.39
N LYS A 178 -4.66 -28.67 -9.31
CA LYS A 178 -4.59 -30.13 -9.26
C LYS A 178 -5.44 -30.65 -10.42
N HIS A 179 -4.82 -31.36 -11.36
CA HIS A 179 -5.58 -32.15 -12.32
C HIS A 179 -6.31 -33.27 -11.54
N PRO A 180 -7.57 -33.61 -11.86
CA PRO A 180 -8.36 -34.60 -11.11
C PRO A 180 -7.92 -36.07 -11.30
N THR A 181 -6.65 -36.36 -11.58
CA THR A 181 -6.20 -37.71 -11.95
C THR A 181 -5.31 -38.45 -10.95
N ASP A 182 -4.95 -37.85 -9.81
CA ASP A 182 -4.11 -38.54 -8.80
C ASP A 182 -4.90 -39.15 -7.63
N SER A 183 -6.20 -39.41 -7.78
CA SER A 183 -7.00 -40.15 -6.78
C SER A 183 -7.23 -41.63 -7.13
N LEU A 184 -6.42 -42.22 -8.02
CA LEU A 184 -6.48 -43.65 -8.33
C LEU A 184 -5.07 -44.23 -8.52
N THR A 185 -4.42 -44.56 -7.40
CA THR A 185 -3.38 -45.60 -7.16
C THR A 185 -2.59 -45.12 -5.93
N LYS A 186 -2.51 -45.79 -4.79
CA LYS A 186 -2.70 -47.18 -4.35
C LYS A 186 -3.09 -47.16 -2.87
#